data_AF-A0A3S3QDZ2-F1
#
_entry.id   AF-A0A3S3QDZ2-F1
#
_cell.length_a   1.000
_cell.length_b   1.000
_cell.length_c   1.000
_cell.angle_alpha   90.00
_cell.angle_beta   90.00
_cell.angle_gamma   90.00
#
_symmetry.space_group_name_H-M   'P 1'
#
loop_
_entity.id
_entity.type
_entity.pdbx_description
1 polymer ?
#
loop_
_entity_poly.entity_id
_entity_poly.type
_entity_poly.pdbx_seq_one_letter_code
_entity_poly.pdbx_strand_id
1 'polypeptide(L)'
;MGVDALVRKVLEDVGIRKERYDLQWASAAEAPRFVQLITGFTERMKELGPLGEAEGLSKEEIKERLEKALAVVSDQKVRVSFGNASKAVRKDAVWTPEHIDEVVTTKMAKTLDKALA
;
A
#
# COMPACT_ATOMS: atom_id res chain seq x y z
N MET A 1 1.23 -4.82 8.08
CA MET A 1 0.24 -5.92 8.00
C MET A 1 -1.05 -5.41 7.39
N GLY A 2 -2.09 -4.94 8.12
CA GLY A 2 -3.33 -4.49 7.45
C GLY A 2 -3.21 -3.21 6.61
N VAL A 3 -2.47 -2.21 7.10
CA VAL A 3 -2.25 -0.95 6.35
C VAL A 3 -1.34 -1.18 5.13
N ASP A 4 -0.38 -2.10 5.24
CA ASP A 4 0.52 -2.46 4.13
C ASP A 4 -0.30 -3.01 2.95
N ALA A 5 -1.20 -3.97 3.21
CA ALA A 5 -2.15 -4.50 2.23
C ALA A 5 -2.96 -3.39 1.54
N LEU A 6 -3.51 -2.46 2.34
CA LEU A 6 -4.32 -1.36 1.82
C LEU A 6 -3.52 -0.40 0.93
N VAL A 7 -2.31 -0.01 1.35
CA VAL A 7 -1.47 0.91 0.57
C VAL A 7 -1.06 0.26 -0.74
N ARG A 8 -0.60 -1.00 -0.71
CA ARG A 8 -0.23 -1.73 -1.94
C ARG A 8 -1.40 -1.85 -2.91
N LYS A 9 -2.58 -2.20 -2.40
CA LYS A 9 -3.80 -2.31 -3.19
C LYS A 9 -4.19 -0.96 -3.82
N VAL A 10 -4.20 0.12 -3.05
CA VAL A 10 -4.56 1.46 -3.55
C VAL A 10 -3.56 1.95 -4.60
N LEU A 11 -2.26 1.72 -4.41
CA LEU A 11 -1.25 2.08 -5.42
C LEU A 11 -1.48 1.32 -6.73
N GLU A 12 -1.71 0.01 -6.65
CA GLU A 12 -2.02 -0.82 -7.80
C GLU A 12 -3.30 -0.35 -8.52
N ASP A 13 -4.35 0.00 -7.77
CA ASP A 13 -5.62 0.49 -8.31
C ASP A 13 -5.51 1.84 -9.02
N VAL A 14 -4.61 2.73 -8.58
CA VAL A 14 -4.32 3.98 -9.29
C VAL A 14 -3.24 3.84 -10.35
N GLY A 15 -2.76 2.62 -10.59
CA GLY A 15 -1.78 2.29 -11.64
C GLY A 15 -0.36 2.78 -11.33
N ILE A 16 -0.01 2.84 -10.05
CA ILE A 16 1.36 3.12 -9.58
C ILE A 16 1.99 1.79 -9.14
N ARG A 17 3.24 1.56 -9.54
CA ARG A 17 4.00 0.35 -9.19
C ARG A 17 4.07 0.20 -7.67
N LYS A 18 3.47 -0.87 -7.11
CA LYS A 18 3.44 -1.13 -5.66
C LYS A 18 4.84 -1.31 -5.04
N GLU A 19 5.84 -1.61 -5.87
CA GLU A 19 7.26 -1.69 -5.50
C GLU A 19 7.82 -0.33 -5.05
N ARG A 20 7.15 0.79 -5.39
CA ARG A 20 7.48 2.14 -4.88
C ARG A 20 7.15 2.33 -3.40
N TYR A 21 6.52 1.34 -2.77
CA TYR A 21 6.25 1.30 -1.35
C TYR A 21 6.83 0.03 -0.72
N ASP A 22 7.48 0.20 0.42
CA ASP A 22 7.99 -0.91 1.21
C ASP A 22 7.83 -0.63 2.71
N LEU A 23 7.46 -1.67 3.46
CA LEU A 23 7.30 -1.62 4.91
C LEU A 23 8.09 -2.76 5.53
N GLN A 24 9.21 -2.42 6.15
CA GLN A 24 10.16 -3.38 6.71
C GLN A 24 10.45 -3.05 8.17
N TRP A 25 10.80 -4.10 8.93
CA TRP A 25 11.12 -3.98 10.35
C TRP A 25 12.61 -4.21 10.57
N ALA A 26 13.22 -3.31 11.34
CA ALA A 26 14.56 -3.45 11.90
C ALA A 26 14.56 -2.80 13.28
N SER A 27 15.10 -3.51 14.28
CA SER A 27 15.33 -2.96 15.61
C SER A 27 16.59 -2.11 15.67
N ALA A 28 16.76 -1.34 16.75
CA ALA A 28 17.96 -0.52 16.97
C ALA A 28 19.26 -1.34 17.05
N ALA A 29 19.17 -2.64 17.36
CA ALA A 29 20.31 -3.55 17.43
C ALA A 29 20.70 -4.15 16.06
N GLU A 30 19.88 -3.96 15.02
CA GLU A 30 20.04 -4.58 13.71
C GLU A 30 20.58 -3.61 12.65
N ALA A 31 21.64 -2.86 12.99
CA ALA A 31 22.23 -1.89 12.07
C ALA A 31 22.60 -2.48 10.69
N PRO A 32 23.20 -3.69 10.57
CA PRO A 32 23.47 -4.28 9.26
C PRO A 32 22.21 -4.55 8.44
N ARG A 33 21.11 -5.00 9.07
CA ARG A 33 19.83 -5.24 8.41
C ARG A 33 19.23 -3.94 7.90
N PHE A 34 19.25 -2.88 8.71
CA PHE A 34 18.77 -1.56 8.29
C PHE A 34 19.49 -1.08 7.02
N VAL A 35 20.83 -1.17 7.01
CA VAL A 35 21.63 -0.79 5.82
C VAL A 35 21.21 -1.61 4.60
N GLN A 36 21.07 -2.94 4.74
CA GLN A 36 20.63 -3.81 3.64
C GLN A 36 19.25 -3.43 3.10
N LEU A 37 18.28 -3.17 3.98
CA LEU A 37 16.91 -2.81 3.60
C LEU A 37 16.87 -1.48 2.82
N ILE A 38 17.57 -0.46 3.32
CA ILE A 38 17.61 0.87 2.68
C ILE A 38 18.36 0.82 1.35
N THR A 39 19.50 0.12 1.29
CA THR A 39 20.26 -0.05 0.05
C THR A 39 19.41 -0.76 -1.00
N GLY A 40 18.79 -1.90 -0.66
CA GLY A 40 17.96 -2.66 -1.59
C GLY A 40 16.73 -1.87 -2.07
N PHE A 41 16.08 -1.09 -1.21
CA PHE A 41 14.99 -0.20 -1.64
C PHE A 41 15.49 0.90 -2.57
N THR A 42 16.65 1.50 -2.28
CA THR A 42 17.26 2.55 -3.11
C THR A 42 17.62 2.03 -4.50
N GLU A 43 18.17 0.81 -4.58
CA GLU A 43 18.48 0.15 -5.86
C GLU A 43 17.22 -0.08 -6.68
N ARG A 44 16.15 -0.63 -6.08
CA ARG A 44 14.85 -0.77 -6.74
C ARG A 44 14.30 0.56 -7.25
N MET A 45 14.45 1.65 -6.48
CA MET A 45 13.98 2.98 -6.93
C MET A 45 14.80 3.50 -8.12
N LYS A 46 16.10 3.19 -8.19
CA LYS A 46 16.94 3.52 -9.35
C LYS A 46 16.52 2.75 -10.59
N GLU A 47 16.19 1.46 -10.45
CA GLU A 47 15.70 0.62 -11.56
C GLU A 47 14.34 1.09 -12.09
N LEU A 48 13.45 1.53 -11.20
CA LEU A 48 12.14 2.10 -11.57
C LEU A 48 12.23 3.51 -12.16
N GLY A 49 13.35 4.20 -11.93
CA GLY A 49 13.50 5.61 -12.25
C GLY A 49 12.54 6.53 -11.48
N PRO A 50 12.56 7.83 -11.83
CA PRO A 50 11.58 8.82 -11.40
C PRO A 50 10.12 8.31 -11.39
N LEU A 51 9.33 8.83 -10.45
CA LEU A 51 7.88 8.58 -10.41
C LEU A 51 7.24 8.96 -11.76
N GLY A 52 6.51 8.02 -12.36
CA GLY A 52 5.91 8.16 -13.68
C GLY A 52 6.68 7.42 -14.79
N GLU A 53 7.99 7.26 -14.66
CA GLU A 53 8.81 6.66 -15.73
C GLU A 53 8.49 5.17 -15.93
N ALA A 54 8.54 4.38 -14.86
CA ALA A 54 8.16 2.97 -14.88
C ALA A 54 6.67 2.73 -15.17
N GLU A 55 5.83 3.74 -14.98
CA GLU A 55 4.39 3.71 -15.25
C GLU A 55 4.04 4.18 -16.67
N GLY A 56 4.96 4.85 -17.37
CA GLY A 56 4.69 5.50 -18.66
C GLY A 56 3.77 6.71 -18.58
N LEU A 57 3.81 7.45 -17.46
CA LEU A 57 2.90 8.56 -17.15
C LEU A 57 3.66 9.88 -16.98
N SER A 58 3.00 10.99 -17.35
CA SER A 58 3.48 12.34 -17.06
C SER A 58 3.44 12.64 -15.56
N LYS A 59 4.17 13.69 -15.14
CA LYS A 59 4.19 14.11 -13.74
C LYS A 59 2.82 14.61 -13.28
N GLU A 60 2.08 15.25 -14.18
CA GLU A 60 0.74 15.76 -13.97
C GLU A 60 -0.24 14.60 -13.72
N GLU A 61 -0.20 13.56 -14.56
CA GLU A 61 -1.04 12.37 -14.39
C GLU A 61 -0.73 11.61 -13.09
N ILE A 62 0.56 11.48 -12.73
CA ILE A 62 0.97 10.87 -11.46
C ILE A 62 0.41 11.66 -10.28
N LYS A 63 0.52 12.99 -10.33
CA LYS A 63 -0.01 13.86 -9.28
C LYS A 63 -1.52 13.69 -9.13
N GLU A 64 -2.26 13.72 -10.22
CA GLU A 64 -3.72 13.52 -10.22
C GLU A 64 -4.10 12.16 -9.63
N ARG A 65 -3.41 11.07 -10.01
CA ARG A 65 -3.63 9.72 -9.49
C ARG A 65 -3.34 9.62 -7.99
N LEU A 66 -2.26 10.24 -7.52
CA LEU A 66 -1.91 10.27 -6.10
C LEU A 66 -2.92 11.11 -5.29
N GLU A 67 -3.40 12.22 -5.83
CA GLU A 67 -4.45 13.03 -5.21
C GLU A 67 -5.77 12.26 -5.11
N LYS A 68 -6.14 11.52 -6.16
CA LYS A 68 -7.29 10.61 -6.14
C LYS A 68 -7.12 9.52 -5.09
N ALA A 69 -5.97 8.85 -5.06
CA ALA A 69 -5.66 7.83 -4.05
C ALA A 69 -5.81 8.41 -2.62
N LEU A 70 -5.25 9.60 -2.39
CA LEU A 70 -5.33 10.29 -1.10
C LEU A 70 -6.77 10.62 -0.71
N ALA A 71 -7.58 11.11 -1.66
CA ALA A 71 -8.99 11.40 -1.43
C ALA A 71 -9.77 10.13 -1.05
N VAL A 72 -9.52 9.01 -1.75
CA VAL A 72 -10.16 7.72 -1.45
C VAL A 72 -9.82 7.23 -0.05
N VAL A 73 -8.54 7.18 0.33
CA VAL A 73 -8.16 6.69 1.68
C VAL A 73 -8.57 7.67 2.78
N SER A 74 -8.80 8.94 2.43
CA SER A 74 -9.35 9.98 3.32
C SER A 74 -10.87 9.98 3.39
N ASP A 75 -11.57 9.14 2.63
CA ASP A 75 -13.02 9.00 2.74
C ASP A 75 -13.39 8.29 4.05
N GLN A 76 -14.45 8.77 4.70
CA GLN A 76 -14.90 8.23 5.98
C GLN A 76 -15.37 6.77 5.84
N LYS A 77 -16.07 6.42 4.76
CA LYS A 77 -16.59 5.05 4.57
C LYS A 77 -15.44 4.08 4.32
N VAL A 78 -14.43 4.49 3.57
CA VAL A 78 -13.20 3.69 3.37
C VAL A 78 -12.51 3.43 4.72
N ARG A 79 -12.31 4.47 5.55
CA ARG A 79 -11.73 4.30 6.90
C ARG A 79 -12.55 3.37 7.81
N VAL A 80 -13.87 3.52 7.81
CA VAL A 80 -14.77 2.65 8.60
C VAL A 80 -14.70 1.20 8.09
N SER A 81 -14.67 1.00 6.77
CA SER A 81 -14.52 -0.33 6.15
C SER A 81 -13.20 -1.00 6.56
N PHE A 82 -12.09 -0.26 6.56
CA PHE A 82 -10.81 -0.75 7.04
C PHE A 82 -10.82 -1.12 8.53
N GLY A 83 -11.49 -0.31 9.36
CA GLY A 83 -11.72 -0.62 10.78
C GLY A 83 -12.47 -1.93 10.98
N ASN A 84 -13.47 -2.22 10.15
CA ASN A 84 -14.21 -3.48 10.18
C ASN A 84 -13.37 -4.67 9.69
N ALA A 85 -12.52 -4.48 8.67
CA ALA A 85 -11.56 -5.50 8.24
C ALA A 85 -10.57 -5.83 9.36
N SER A 86 -10.05 -4.82 10.05
CA SER A 86 -9.14 -4.99 11.20
C SER A 86 -9.81 -5.74 12.37
N LYS A 87 -11.11 -5.52 12.62
CA LYS A 87 -11.87 -6.29 13.62
C LYS A 87 -12.01 -7.76 13.23
N ALA A 88 -12.18 -8.05 11.95
CA ALA A 88 -12.27 -9.43 11.46
C ALA A 88 -10.94 -10.18 11.65
N VAL A 89 -9.81 -9.58 11.23
CA VAL A 89 -8.47 -10.15 11.48
C VAL A 89 -8.26 -10.50 12.96
N ARG A 90 -8.64 -9.59 13.86
CA ARG A 90 -8.55 -9.82 15.31
C ARG A 90 -9.43 -10.98 15.78
N LYS A 91 -10.63 -11.14 15.22
CA LYS A 91 -11.55 -12.22 15.55
C LYS A 91 -11.02 -13.57 15.06
N ASP A 92 -10.42 -13.58 13.87
CA ASP A 92 -9.87 -14.79 13.26
C ASP A 92 -8.59 -15.25 13.97
N ALA A 93 -7.88 -14.31 14.61
CA ALA A 93 -6.63 -14.54 15.35
C ALA A 93 -5.51 -15.19 14.50
N VAL A 94 -5.58 -15.03 13.18
CA VAL A 94 -4.55 -15.44 12.22
C VAL A 94 -3.75 -14.22 11.79
N TRP A 95 -2.45 -14.21 12.10
CA TRP A 95 -1.56 -13.04 11.93
C TRP A 95 -0.59 -13.15 10.75
N THR A 96 -0.87 -14.03 9.79
CA THR A 96 -0.05 -14.18 8.59
C THR A 96 -0.32 -13.05 7.60
N PRO A 97 0.70 -12.55 6.86
CA PRO A 97 0.49 -11.55 5.83
C PRO A 97 -0.59 -11.94 4.82
N GLU A 98 -0.60 -13.20 4.39
CA GLU A 98 -1.51 -13.72 3.36
C GLU A 98 -2.97 -13.62 3.80
N HIS A 99 -3.26 -14.02 5.04
CA HIS A 99 -4.62 -13.94 5.61
C HIS A 99 -5.06 -12.49 5.77
N ILE A 100 -4.15 -11.63 6.24
CA ILE A 100 -4.46 -10.22 6.47
C ILE A 100 -4.74 -9.52 5.14
N ASP A 101 -3.94 -9.79 4.11
CA ASP A 101 -4.11 -9.27 2.77
C ASP A 101 -5.46 -9.72 2.19
N GLU A 102 -5.80 -11.00 2.31
CA GLU A 102 -7.09 -11.54 1.87
C GLU A 102 -8.26 -10.85 2.57
N VAL A 103 -8.21 -10.70 3.89
CA VAL A 103 -9.30 -10.07 4.67
C VAL A 103 -9.46 -8.60 4.30
N VAL A 104 -8.35 -7.86 4.16
CA VAL A 104 -8.37 -6.43 3.80
C VAL A 104 -8.91 -6.26 2.39
N THR A 105 -8.37 -6.98 1.41
CA THR A 105 -8.78 -6.86 0.00
C THR A 105 -10.24 -7.27 -0.17
N THR A 106 -10.66 -8.42 0.38
CA THR A 106 -12.03 -8.92 0.22
C THR A 106 -13.07 -8.02 0.87
N LYS A 107 -12.82 -7.55 2.11
CA LYS A 107 -13.78 -6.71 2.82
C LYS A 107 -13.82 -5.28 2.33
N MET A 108 -12.75 -4.80 1.71
CA MET A 108 -12.68 -3.43 1.20
C MET A 108 -12.98 -3.29 -0.28
N ALA A 109 -12.94 -4.36 -1.08
CA ALA A 109 -13.17 -4.33 -2.53
C ALA A 109 -14.34 -3.44 -2.94
N LYS A 110 -15.55 -3.73 -2.45
CA LYS A 110 -16.76 -2.95 -2.79
C LYS A 110 -16.66 -1.46 -2.42
N THR A 111 -16.02 -1.13 -1.31
CA THR A 111 -15.92 0.25 -0.83
C THR A 111 -14.84 1.01 -1.61
N LEU A 112 -13.72 0.35 -1.90
CA LEU A 112 -12.63 0.91 -2.71
C LEU A 112 -13.06 1.10 -4.16
N ASP A 113 -13.68 0.09 -4.79
CA ASP A 113 -14.19 0.18 -6.16
C ASP A 113 -15.16 1.35 -6.31
N LYS A 114 -16.05 1.54 -5.32
CA LYS A 114 -17.00 2.66 -5.32
C LYS A 114 -16.35 4.02 -5.10
N ALA A 115 -15.26 4.08 -4.33
CA ALA A 115 -14.54 5.33 -4.07
C ALA A 115 -13.58 5.69 -5.21
N LEU A 116 -13.11 4.69 -5.96
CA LEU A 116 -12.22 4.84 -7.11
C LEU A 116 -12.96 5.02 -8.44
N ALA A 117 -14.24 4.64 -8.53
CA ALA A 117 -15.13 4.96 -9.64
C ALA A 117 -15.41 6.47 -9.73
#